data_AF-A0AAQ0CT72-F1
#
_entry.id   AF-A0AAQ0CT72-F1
#
_cell.length_a   1.000
_cell.length_b   1.000
_cell.length_c   1.000
_cell.angle_alpha   90.00
_cell.angle_beta   90.00
_cell.angle_gamma   90.00
#
_symmetry.space_group_name_H-M   'P 1'
#
loop_
_entity.id
_entity.type
_entity.pdbx_description
1 polymer ?
#
loop_
_entity_poly.entity_id
_entity_poly.type
_entity_poly.pdbx_seq_one_letter_code
_entity_poly.pdbx_strand_id
1 'polypeptide(L)'
;MSDAAWDGYARALFAARAQRGALRIRIEAARHGRARLAVAACDTLLASLATVSRATGWRLVSVRDALSASLTLHAGRLSAEDCRYALLQPRVVTCVFRRAGEWADVVTLPRAGGRRLDDWFAAAALMAGQPLAGAAFASALDGAPPAADDVTLLDDGWGDVPVCASGEPA
;
A
#
# COMPACT_ATOMS: atom_id res chain seq x y z
N MET A 1 -25.12 4.70 5.36
CA MET A 1 -24.60 3.40 4.88
C MET A 1 -24.06 2.64 6.08
N SER A 2 -24.51 1.41 6.29
CA SER A 2 -23.99 0.52 7.34
C SER A 2 -22.60 -0.02 6.96
N ASP A 3 -21.84 -0.50 7.94
CA ASP A 3 -20.54 -1.16 7.69
C ASP A 3 -20.67 -2.36 6.74
N ALA A 4 -21.81 -3.05 6.77
CA ALA A 4 -22.11 -4.15 5.85
C ALA A 4 -22.21 -3.70 4.38
N ALA A 5 -22.72 -2.49 4.11
CA ALA A 5 -22.78 -1.96 2.75
C ALA A 5 -21.39 -1.64 2.19
N TRP A 6 -20.49 -1.12 3.05
CA TRP A 6 -19.11 -0.87 2.68
C TRP A 6 -18.32 -2.16 2.45
N ASP A 7 -18.52 -3.19 3.29
CA ASP A 7 -17.92 -4.51 3.08
C ASP A 7 -18.37 -5.11 1.74
N GLY A 8 -19.68 -5.06 1.44
CA GLY A 8 -20.23 -5.53 0.16
C GLY A 8 -19.64 -4.80 -1.05
N TYR A 9 -19.53 -3.48 -0.98
CA TYR A 9 -18.91 -2.67 -2.04
C TYR A 9 -17.44 -3.02 -2.23
N ALA A 10 -16.66 -3.12 -1.14
CA ALA A 10 -15.25 -3.49 -1.21
C ALA A 10 -15.05 -4.88 -1.82
N ARG A 11 -15.89 -5.86 -1.45
CA ARG A 11 -15.87 -7.20 -2.06
C ARG A 11 -16.09 -7.16 -3.56
N ALA A 12 -17.09 -6.42 -4.03
CA ALA A 12 -17.34 -6.25 -5.46
C ALA A 12 -16.14 -5.62 -6.18
N LEU A 13 -15.53 -4.61 -5.55
CA LEU A 13 -14.38 -3.87 -6.09
C LEU A 13 -13.11 -4.72 -6.20
N PHE A 14 -12.86 -5.62 -5.23
CA PHE A 14 -11.75 -6.58 -5.30
C PHE A 14 -12.03 -7.73 -6.27
N ALA A 15 -13.28 -8.21 -6.34
CA ALA A 15 -13.68 -9.23 -7.31
C ALA A 15 -13.50 -8.76 -8.75
N ALA A 16 -13.84 -7.50 -9.04
CA ALA A 16 -13.63 -6.88 -10.35
C ALA A 16 -12.15 -6.78 -10.77
N ARG A 17 -11.22 -6.76 -9.81
CA ARG A 17 -9.76 -6.75 -10.05
C ARG A 17 -9.16 -8.16 -10.19
N ALA A 18 -10.00 -9.16 -10.49
CA ALA A 18 -9.64 -10.56 -10.65
C ALA A 18 -8.92 -11.19 -9.44
N GLN A 19 -9.09 -10.63 -8.24
CA GLN A 19 -8.63 -11.27 -7.01
C GLN A 19 -9.58 -12.42 -6.71
N ARG A 20 -9.12 -13.67 -6.94
CA ARG A 20 -9.92 -14.89 -6.74
C ARG A 20 -9.69 -15.45 -5.35
N GLY A 21 -10.75 -16.00 -4.75
CA GLY A 21 -10.69 -16.71 -3.46
C GLY A 21 -11.29 -15.92 -2.30
N ALA A 22 -11.29 -16.54 -1.12
CA ALA A 22 -11.78 -15.92 0.11
C ALA A 22 -10.81 -14.80 0.54
N LEU A 23 -11.31 -13.56 0.57
CA LEU A 23 -10.56 -12.39 0.99
C LEU A 23 -11.04 -11.92 2.36
N ARG A 24 -10.06 -11.64 3.24
CA ARG A 24 -10.27 -10.88 4.47
C ARG A 24 -10.03 -9.41 4.16
N ILE A 25 -11.10 -8.61 4.24
CA ILE A 25 -11.08 -7.19 3.89
C ILE A 25 -11.10 -6.36 5.16
N ARG A 26 -10.28 -5.32 5.20
CA ARG A 26 -10.30 -4.25 6.20
C ARG A 26 -10.49 -2.92 5.48
N ILE A 27 -11.38 -2.09 6.02
CA ILE A 27 -11.71 -0.78 5.47
C ILE A 27 -11.37 0.25 6.54
N GLU A 28 -10.64 1.28 6.16
CA GLU A 28 -10.36 2.42 7.03
C GLU A 28 -11.66 3.14 7.41
N ALA A 29 -11.75 3.57 8.67
CA ALA A 29 -12.85 4.41 9.11
C ALA A 29 -12.68 5.83 8.55
N ALA A 30 -13.69 6.34 7.87
CA ALA A 30 -13.74 7.74 7.42
C ALA A 30 -15.13 8.33 7.64
N ARG A 31 -15.20 9.68 7.73
CA ARG A 31 -16.46 10.42 7.82
C ARG A 31 -17.36 10.17 6.60
N HIS A 32 -18.65 10.38 6.75
CA HIS A 32 -19.62 10.16 5.67
C HIS A 32 -19.28 10.99 4.43
N GLY A 33 -19.44 10.40 3.24
CA GLY A 33 -19.17 11.05 1.95
C GLY A 33 -17.70 11.12 1.54
N ARG A 34 -16.78 10.51 2.29
CA ARG A 34 -15.34 10.50 1.97
C ARG A 34 -14.86 9.15 1.46
N ALA A 35 -13.83 9.18 0.64
CA ALA A 35 -13.14 7.98 0.19
C ALA A 35 -12.49 7.27 1.39
N ARG A 36 -12.38 5.95 1.27
CA ARG A 36 -11.85 5.06 2.31
C ARG A 36 -10.84 4.14 1.67
N LEU A 37 -9.69 3.96 2.32
CA LEU A 37 -8.76 2.92 1.91
C LEU A 37 -9.31 1.56 2.36
N ALA A 38 -9.24 0.59 1.45
CA ALA A 38 -9.60 -0.79 1.72
C ALA A 38 -8.42 -1.69 1.33
N VAL A 39 -8.14 -2.67 2.19
CA VAL A 39 -7.09 -3.66 1.99
C VAL A 39 -7.72 -5.04 2.06
N ALA A 40 -7.30 -5.91 1.14
CA ALA A 40 -7.70 -7.31 1.13
C ALA A 40 -6.47 -8.20 1.22
N ALA A 41 -6.56 -9.25 2.04
CA ALA A 41 -5.56 -10.32 2.09
C ALA A 41 -6.25 -11.67 1.87
N CYS A 42 -5.53 -12.62 1.27
CA CYS A 42 -6.02 -13.98 1.08
C CYS A 42 -6.22 -14.67 2.43
N ASP A 43 -7.45 -15.15 2.69
CA ASP A 43 -7.81 -15.72 3.99
C ASP A 43 -7.04 -17.02 4.28
N THR A 44 -6.81 -17.85 3.26
CA THR A 44 -6.04 -19.10 3.40
C THR A 44 -4.57 -18.84 3.70
N LEU A 45 -3.98 -17.78 3.14
CA LEU A 45 -2.63 -17.34 3.47
C LEU A 45 -2.54 -16.92 4.94
N LEU A 46 -3.48 -16.09 5.41
CA LEU A 46 -3.52 -15.66 6.82
C LEU A 46 -3.68 -16.83 7.78
N ALA A 47 -4.55 -17.80 7.45
CA ALA A 47 -4.74 -19.01 8.24
C ALA A 47 -3.47 -19.87 8.29
N SER A 48 -2.77 -19.99 7.16
CA SER A 48 -1.50 -20.73 7.06
C SER A 48 -0.42 -20.07 7.91
N LEU A 49 -0.24 -18.76 7.80
CA LEU A 49 0.71 -17.98 8.62
C LEU A 49 0.43 -18.14 10.12
N ALA A 50 -0.85 -18.06 10.52
CA ALA A 50 -1.24 -18.25 11.91
C ALA A 50 -0.98 -19.67 12.41
N THR A 51 -1.06 -20.68 11.53
CA THR A 51 -0.82 -22.09 11.87
C THR A 51 0.67 -22.37 12.02
N VAL A 52 1.48 -21.94 11.06
CA VAL A 52 2.95 -22.09 11.10
C VAL A 52 3.53 -21.35 12.30
N SER A 53 3.08 -20.12 12.57
CA SER A 53 3.53 -19.36 13.75
C SER A 53 3.26 -20.12 15.05
N ARG A 54 2.05 -20.69 15.22
CA ARG A 54 1.71 -21.45 16.43
C ARG A 54 2.54 -22.72 16.57
N ALA A 55 2.84 -23.40 15.46
CA ALA A 55 3.67 -24.60 15.48
C ALA A 55 5.10 -24.34 15.99
N THR A 56 5.60 -23.11 15.83
CA THR A 56 6.90 -22.66 16.35
C THR A 56 6.81 -21.96 17.71
N GLY A 57 5.66 -21.99 18.38
CA GLY A 57 5.42 -21.30 19.65
C GLY A 57 5.25 -19.78 19.53
N TRP A 58 5.17 -19.24 18.31
CA TRP A 58 4.94 -17.83 18.04
C TRP A 58 3.44 -17.52 17.89
N ARG A 59 3.09 -16.25 18.12
CA ARG A 59 1.73 -15.73 17.89
C ARG A 59 1.76 -14.70 16.77
N LEU A 60 0.98 -14.92 15.73
CA LEU A 60 0.77 -13.92 14.69
C LEU A 60 -0.04 -12.74 15.25
N VAL A 61 0.62 -11.62 15.51
CA VAL A 61 -0.01 -10.42 16.11
C VAL A 61 -0.74 -9.58 15.07
N SER A 62 -0.12 -9.33 13.91
CA SER A 62 -0.73 -8.54 12.85
C SER A 62 -0.12 -8.87 11.49
N VAL A 63 -0.87 -8.60 10.43
CA VAL A 63 -0.41 -8.62 9.05
C VAL A 63 -0.85 -7.30 8.41
N ARG A 64 0.07 -6.60 7.76
CA ARG A 64 -0.18 -5.35 7.04
C ARG A 64 0.34 -5.50 5.62
N ASP A 65 -0.37 -4.95 4.66
CA ASP A 65 0.17 -4.80 3.31
C ASP A 65 1.27 -3.71 3.32
N ALA A 66 2.15 -3.77 2.31
CA ALA A 66 3.30 -2.87 2.23
C ALA A 66 2.88 -1.39 2.15
N LEU A 67 1.76 -1.07 1.47
CA LEU A 67 1.29 0.30 1.36
C LEU A 67 0.80 0.83 2.71
N SER A 68 -0.08 0.11 3.40
CA SER A 68 -0.54 0.55 4.73
C SER A 68 0.61 0.65 5.73
N ALA A 69 1.57 -0.28 5.67
CA ALA A 69 2.75 -0.25 6.53
C ALA A 69 3.60 1.00 6.28
N SER A 70 3.90 1.31 5.01
CA SER A 70 4.70 2.47 4.64
C SER A 70 3.97 3.80 4.90
N LEU A 71 2.67 3.89 4.61
CA LEU A 71 1.84 5.06 4.96
C LEU A 71 1.80 5.31 6.47
N THR A 72 1.75 4.26 7.29
CA THR A 72 1.79 4.39 8.75
C THR A 72 3.16 4.90 9.21
N LEU A 73 4.24 4.31 8.69
CA LEU A 73 5.61 4.67 9.04
C LEU A 73 5.88 6.15 8.75
N HIS A 74 5.37 6.65 7.63
CA HIS A 74 5.60 8.02 7.16
C HIS A 74 4.46 8.98 7.47
N ALA A 75 3.51 8.61 8.34
CA ALA A 75 2.31 9.41 8.62
C ALA A 75 2.64 10.85 9.05
N GLY A 76 3.74 11.05 9.80
CA GLY A 76 4.18 12.39 10.22
C GLY A 76 4.72 13.27 9.08
N ARG A 77 5.23 12.68 7.99
CA ARG A 77 5.67 13.41 6.79
C ARG A 77 4.55 13.60 5.77
N LEU A 78 3.60 12.66 5.74
CA LEU A 78 2.42 12.67 4.86
C LEU A 78 1.25 13.47 5.44
N SER A 79 1.48 14.30 6.46
CA SER A 79 0.44 15.08 7.15
C SER A 79 0.05 16.37 6.43
N ALA A 80 0.70 16.72 5.32
CA ALA A 80 0.32 17.88 4.53
C ALA A 80 -1.12 17.75 4.01
N GLU A 81 -1.81 18.89 3.89
CA GLU A 81 -3.18 18.96 3.35
C GLU A 81 -3.27 18.29 1.98
N ASP A 82 -2.35 18.66 1.09
CA ASP A 82 -2.23 18.11 -0.24
C ASP A 82 -0.86 17.44 -0.40
N CYS A 83 -0.87 16.13 -0.61
CA CYS A 83 0.33 15.38 -0.92
C CYS A 83 0.05 14.22 -1.87
N ARG A 84 1.10 13.73 -2.51
CA ARG A 84 1.07 12.51 -3.30
C ARG A 84 2.22 11.62 -2.87
N TYR A 85 1.95 10.33 -2.85
CA TYR A 85 2.87 9.33 -2.36
C TYR A 85 2.98 8.17 -3.35
N ALA A 86 4.20 7.72 -3.65
CA ALA A 86 4.43 6.55 -4.49
C ALA A 86 5.22 5.48 -3.71
N LEU A 87 4.64 4.29 -3.60
CA LEU A 87 5.34 3.11 -3.12
C LEU A 87 5.81 2.27 -4.30
N LEU A 88 7.13 2.10 -4.42
CA LEU A 88 7.73 1.25 -5.43
C LEU A 88 7.86 -0.17 -4.87
N GLN A 89 7.33 -1.13 -5.60
CA GLN A 89 7.42 -2.55 -5.32
C GLN A 89 8.08 -3.25 -6.52
N PRO A 90 8.56 -4.50 -6.41
CA PRO A 90 9.35 -5.12 -7.48
C PRO A 90 8.70 -5.12 -8.87
N ARG A 91 7.36 -5.16 -8.95
CA ARG A 91 6.61 -5.24 -10.22
C ARG A 91 5.64 -4.10 -10.46
N VAL A 92 5.34 -3.32 -9.43
CA VAL A 92 4.29 -2.30 -9.47
C VAL A 92 4.72 -1.05 -8.73
N VAL A 93 4.11 0.07 -9.08
CA VAL A 93 4.18 1.32 -8.33
C VAL A 93 2.77 1.67 -7.92
N THR A 94 2.54 1.86 -6.61
CA THR A 94 1.25 2.27 -6.09
C THR A 94 1.31 3.73 -5.67
N CYS A 95 0.59 4.58 -6.40
CA CYS A 95 0.46 6.01 -6.14
C CYS A 95 -0.81 6.27 -5.32
N VAL A 96 -0.70 7.08 -4.28
CA VAL A 96 -1.82 7.52 -3.44
C VAL A 96 -1.85 9.05 -3.42
N PHE A 97 -3.05 9.60 -3.53
CA PHE A 97 -3.29 11.04 -3.53
C PHE A 97 -4.03 11.44 -2.26
N ARG A 98 -3.53 12.48 -1.58
CA ARG A 98 -4.17 13.13 -0.44
C ARG A 98 -4.58 14.54 -0.83
N ARG A 99 -5.82 14.92 -0.51
CA ARG A 99 -6.40 16.23 -0.81
C ARG A 99 -7.17 16.75 0.39
N ALA A 100 -6.94 18.00 0.77
CA ALA A 100 -7.57 18.64 1.93
C ALA A 100 -7.52 17.74 3.19
N GLY A 101 -6.37 17.11 3.41
CA GLY A 101 -6.09 16.27 4.57
C GLY A 101 -6.73 14.88 4.49
N GLU A 102 -7.20 14.42 3.33
CA GLU A 102 -7.89 13.13 3.17
C GLU A 102 -7.40 12.33 1.98
N TRP A 103 -7.46 11.00 2.07
CA TRP A 103 -7.18 10.14 0.91
C TRP A 103 -8.24 10.37 -0.17
N ALA A 104 -7.78 10.72 -1.38
CA ALA A 104 -8.62 11.02 -2.52
C ALA A 104 -8.68 9.84 -3.50
N ASP A 105 -7.53 9.25 -3.84
CA ASP A 105 -7.45 8.14 -4.80
C ASP A 105 -6.19 7.29 -4.61
N VAL A 106 -6.22 6.06 -5.13
CA VAL A 106 -5.11 5.12 -5.20
C VAL A 106 -5.06 4.42 -6.56
N VAL A 107 -3.90 4.46 -7.20
CA VAL A 107 -3.66 3.84 -8.50
C VAL A 107 -2.40 2.98 -8.44
N THR A 108 -2.54 1.71 -8.84
CA THR A 108 -1.41 0.80 -9.02
C THR A 108 -1.09 0.65 -10.49
N LEU A 109 0.15 0.96 -10.86
CA LEU A 109 0.69 0.88 -12.21
C LEU A 109 1.74 -0.23 -12.29
N PRO A 110 1.92 -0.88 -13.46
CA PRO A 110 3.12 -1.67 -13.71
C PRO A 110 4.38 -0.81 -13.54
N ARG A 111 5.42 -1.36 -12.89
CA ARG A 111 6.73 -0.69 -12.80
C ARG A 111 7.49 -0.72 -14.14
N ALA A 112 6.98 -1.45 -15.13
CA ALA A 112 7.49 -1.42 -16.50
C ALA A 112 7.07 -0.12 -17.20
N GLY A 113 8.04 0.66 -17.69
CA GLY A 113 7.79 1.80 -18.58
C GLY A 113 8.06 3.19 -18.01
N GLY A 114 8.24 3.34 -16.69
CA GLY A 114 8.66 4.62 -16.07
C GLY A 114 10.16 4.60 -15.78
N ARG A 115 10.91 5.60 -16.27
CA ARG A 115 12.31 5.80 -15.88
C ARG A 115 12.44 6.81 -14.73
N ARG A 116 11.43 7.66 -14.54
CA ARG A 116 11.39 8.70 -13.49
C ARG A 116 10.09 8.58 -12.68
N LEU A 117 10.14 9.01 -11.42
CA LEU A 117 8.97 9.03 -10.53
C LEU A 117 7.82 9.89 -11.07
N ASP A 118 8.16 10.98 -11.75
CA ASP A 118 7.17 11.92 -12.31
C ASP A 118 6.28 11.27 -13.36
N ASP A 119 6.81 10.32 -14.14
CA ASP A 119 6.04 9.60 -15.16
C ASP A 119 4.90 8.78 -14.50
N TRP A 120 5.21 8.10 -13.40
CA TRP A 120 4.21 7.32 -12.66
C TRP A 120 3.20 8.21 -11.93
N PHE A 121 3.64 9.33 -11.36
CA PHE A 121 2.70 10.29 -10.79
C PHE A 121 1.78 10.87 -11.85
N ALA A 122 2.30 11.26 -13.01
CA ALA A 122 1.51 11.81 -14.11
C ALA A 122 0.49 10.80 -14.64
N ALA A 123 0.92 9.55 -14.89
CA ALA A 123 0.01 8.48 -15.33
C ALA A 123 -1.08 8.17 -14.29
N ALA A 124 -0.69 8.07 -13.01
CA ALA A 124 -1.63 7.81 -11.92
C ALA A 124 -2.62 8.97 -11.73
N ALA A 125 -2.14 10.21 -11.79
CA ALA A 125 -2.97 11.41 -11.67
C ALA A 125 -3.99 11.48 -12.81
N LEU A 126 -3.56 11.19 -14.05
CA LEU A 126 -4.44 11.13 -15.21
C LEU A 126 -5.54 10.07 -15.02
N MET A 127 -5.19 8.86 -14.59
CA MET A 127 -6.16 7.78 -14.37
C MET A 127 -7.14 8.07 -13.24
N ALA A 128 -6.67 8.72 -12.17
CA ALA A 128 -7.46 9.08 -11.00
C ALA A 128 -8.25 10.39 -11.17
N GLY A 129 -8.06 11.12 -12.28
CA GLY A 129 -8.61 12.47 -12.45
C GLY A 129 -8.12 13.45 -11.38
N GLN A 130 -6.94 13.22 -10.80
CA GLN A 130 -6.37 14.02 -9.72
C GLN A 130 -5.38 15.06 -10.27
N PRO A 131 -5.30 16.26 -9.68
CA PRO A 131 -4.26 17.22 -10.05
C PRO A 131 -2.89 16.76 -9.55
N LEU A 132 -1.81 17.19 -10.22
CA LEU A 132 -0.43 17.03 -9.75
C LEU A 132 -0.05 18.11 -8.71
N ALA A 133 -0.90 18.33 -7.72
CA ALA A 133 -0.71 19.33 -6.66
C ALA A 133 -0.12 18.72 -5.37
N GLY A 134 0.52 19.59 -4.57
CA GLY A 134 1.05 19.25 -3.26
C GLY A 134 2.43 18.61 -3.27
N ALA A 135 2.95 18.33 -2.08
CA ALA A 135 4.26 17.71 -1.91
C ALA A 135 4.27 16.27 -2.45
N ALA A 136 5.37 15.88 -3.11
CA ALA A 136 5.56 14.55 -3.65
C ALA A 136 6.54 13.75 -2.80
N PHE A 137 6.15 12.53 -2.45
CA PHE A 137 6.94 11.62 -1.64
C PHE A 137 7.03 10.26 -2.32
N ALA A 138 8.16 9.57 -2.17
CA ALA A 138 8.28 8.21 -2.68
C ALA A 138 9.14 7.34 -1.76
N SER A 139 8.79 6.07 -1.64
CA SER A 139 9.65 5.05 -1.02
C SER A 139 9.73 3.81 -1.92
N ALA A 140 10.61 2.89 -1.58
CA ALA A 140 10.71 1.62 -2.25
C ALA A 140 10.80 0.48 -1.23
N LEU A 141 10.02 -0.58 -1.46
CA LEU A 141 10.13 -1.86 -0.76
C LEU A 141 11.42 -2.60 -1.16
N ASP A 142 11.92 -2.34 -2.38
CA ASP A 142 13.12 -2.96 -2.93
C ASP A 142 14.02 -1.94 -3.64
N GLY A 143 15.26 -1.83 -3.13
CA GLY A 143 16.30 -0.96 -3.68
C GLY A 143 16.01 0.53 -3.49
N ALA A 144 16.85 1.37 -4.11
CA ALA A 144 16.63 2.81 -4.08
C ALA A 144 15.60 3.22 -5.15
N PRO A 145 14.62 4.09 -4.82
CA PRO A 145 13.76 4.69 -5.82
C PRO A 145 14.58 5.55 -6.80
N PRO A 146 14.18 5.68 -8.09
CA PRO A 146 14.90 6.50 -9.05
C PRO A 146 14.87 7.96 -8.62
N ALA A 147 15.97 8.68 -8.87
CA ALA A 147 16.07 10.09 -8.52
C ALA A 147 15.01 10.93 -9.25
N ALA A 148 14.46 11.92 -8.55
CA ALA A 148 13.59 12.93 -9.11
C ALA A 148 13.83 14.26 -8.40
N ASP A 149 13.78 15.35 -9.17
CA ASP A 149 14.25 16.67 -8.73
C ASP A 149 13.29 17.30 -7.68
N ASP A 150 12.00 16.93 -7.71
CA ASP A 150 10.94 17.48 -6.84
C ASP A 150 10.21 16.41 -6.00
N VAL A 151 10.81 15.23 -5.80
CA VAL A 151 10.22 14.15 -4.99
C VAL A 151 11.09 13.87 -3.77
N THR A 152 10.50 13.99 -2.59
CA THR A 152 11.18 13.65 -1.34
C THR A 152 11.20 12.13 -1.17
N LEU A 153 12.40 11.54 -1.19
CA LEU A 153 12.58 10.11 -0.96
C LEU A 153 12.47 9.79 0.54
N LEU A 154 11.67 8.78 0.86
CA LEU A 154 11.44 8.26 2.20
C LEU A 154 12.04 6.85 2.28
N ASP A 155 12.76 6.58 3.35
CA ASP A 155 13.35 5.27 3.61
C ASP A 155 12.39 4.43 4.46
N ASP A 156 11.98 3.28 3.96
CA ASP A 156 11.11 2.35 4.69
C ASP A 156 11.87 1.53 5.74
N GLY A 157 13.21 1.57 5.75
CA GLY A 157 14.05 0.86 6.72
C GLY A 157 13.98 -0.67 6.61
N TRP A 158 13.38 -1.20 5.55
CA TRP A 158 13.19 -2.65 5.33
C TRP A 158 14.43 -3.36 4.79
N GLY A 159 15.50 -2.61 4.47
CA GLY A 159 16.73 -3.14 3.89
C GLY A 159 17.62 -3.96 4.82
N ASP A 160 17.31 -4.03 6.13
CA ASP A 160 18.26 -4.53 7.13
C ASP A 160 17.69 -5.63 8.06
N VAL A 161 16.74 -6.43 7.57
CA VAL A 161 16.34 -7.66 8.26
C VAL A 161 17.20 -8.82 7.71
N PRO A 162 18.27 -9.26 8.41
CA PRO A 162 18.99 -10.44 8.01
C PRO A 162 18.02 -11.61 8.06
N VAL A 163 17.77 -12.22 6.90
CA VAL A 163 17.12 -13.53 6.85
C VAL A 163 18.10 -14.49 7.52
N CYS A 164 17.80 -14.90 8.76
CA CYS A 164 18.57 -15.95 9.43
C CYS A 164 18.62 -17.16 8.50
N ALA A 165 19.81 -17.42 7.94
CA ALA A 165 20.05 -18.62 7.15
C ALA A 165 19.66 -19.82 8.01
N SER A 166 18.74 -20.62 7.49
CA SER A 166 18.28 -21.85 8.11
C SER A 166 19.50 -22.72 8.45
N GLY A 167 19.74 -22.92 9.74
CA GLY A 167 20.75 -23.86 10.22
C GLY A 167 20.42 -25.26 9.72
N GLU A 168 21.35 -25.85 8.98
CA GLU A 168 21.34 -27.24 8.57
C GLU A 168 21.45 -28.13 9.82
N PRO A 169 20.57 -29.12 10.05
CA PRO A 169 20.69 -30.00 11.20
C PRO A 169 21.84 -30.98 10.97
N ALA A 170 22.72 -31.09 11.98
CA ALA A 170 23.74 -32.13 12.09
C ALA A 170 23.14 -33.50 12.44
#